data_AF-A0AAD5K512-F1
#
_entry.id   AF-A0AAD5K512-F1
#
_cell.length_a   1.000
_cell.length_b   1.000
_cell.length_c   1.000
_cell.angle_alpha   90.00
_cell.angle_beta   90.00
_cell.angle_gamma   90.00
#
_symmetry.space_group_name_H-M   'P 1'
#
loop_
_entity.id
_entity.type
_entity.pdbx_description
1 polymer ?
#
loop_
_entity_poly.entity_id
_entity_poly.type
_entity_poly.pdbx_seq_one_letter_code
_entity_poly.pdbx_strand_id
1 'polypeptide(L)' 'MNSSVDPKAVLEQAVDKLEHTPASKEKHALAQKASGLHQTITGHPMQFDKDDNLITSGPEADQCPALHHDKLE' A
#
# COMPACT_ATOMS: atom_id res chain seq x y z
N MET A 1 4.54 20.68 -17.45
CA MET A 1 4.48 19.22 -17.21
C MET A 1 3.91 19.04 -15.80
N ASN A 2 2.59 18.96 -15.67
CA ASN A 2 1.98 18.61 -14.38
C ASN A 2 2.05 17.09 -14.27
N SER A 3 3.16 16.59 -13.73
CA SER A 3 3.26 15.19 -13.32
C SER A 3 2.41 15.04 -12.07
N SER A 4 1.08 15.04 -12.23
CA SER A 4 0.15 14.62 -11.19
C SER A 4 0.42 13.13 -10.96
N VAL A 5 1.29 12.85 -10.01
CA VAL A 5 1.63 11.48 -9.62
C VAL A 5 0.33 10.88 -9.07
N ASP A 6 -0.20 9.89 -9.79
CA ASP A 6 -1.44 9.23 -9.40
C ASP A 6 -1.22 8.53 -8.05
N PRO A 7 -1.98 8.89 -6.99
CA PRO A 7 -1.72 8.38 -5.65
C PRO A 7 -1.91 6.86 -5.55
N LYS A 8 -2.76 6.27 -6.40
CA LYS A 8 -2.93 4.82 -6.51
C LYS A 8 -1.68 4.17 -7.10
N ALA A 9 -1.10 4.72 -8.17
CA ALA A 9 0.16 4.23 -8.71
C ALA A 9 1.33 4.32 -7.71
N VAL A 10 1.35 5.35 -6.85
CA VAL A 10 2.36 5.45 -5.76
C VAL A 10 2.13 4.39 -4.69
N LEU A 11 0.87 4.11 -4.35
CA LEU A 11 0.51 3.08 -3.40
C LEU A 11 0.94 1.69 -3.90
N GLU A 12 0.63 1.36 -5.15
CA GLU A 12 1.04 0.11 -5.81
C GLU A 12 2.56 -0.09 -5.75
N GLN A 13 3.34 0.94 -6.11
CA GLN A 13 4.80 0.88 -6.02
C GLN A 13 5.32 0.74 -4.58
N ALA A 14 4.62 1.32 -3.60
CA ALA A 14 5.02 1.20 -2.20
C ALA A 14 4.75 -0.20 -1.66
N VAL A 15 3.61 -0.80 -2.02
CA VAL A 15 3.25 -2.19 -1.66
C VAL A 15 4.21 -3.18 -2.30
N ASP A 16 4.48 -3.06 -3.60
CA ASP A 16 5.45 -3.90 -4.33
C ASP A 16 6.85 -3.84 -3.68
N LYS A 17 7.32 -2.63 -3.33
CA LYS A 17 8.58 -2.47 -2.60
C LYS A 17 8.57 -3.13 -1.23
N LEU A 18 7.45 -3.10 -0.51
CA LEU A 18 7.33 -3.70 0.82
C LEU A 18 7.48 -5.22 0.78
N GLU A 19 6.99 -5.89 -0.27
CA GLU A 19 7.14 -7.34 -0.44
C GLU A 19 8.61 -7.76 -0.61
N HIS A 20 9.44 -6.89 -1.17
CA HIS A 20 10.85 -7.16 -1.43
C HIS A 20 11.81 -6.56 -0.39
N THR A 21 11.31 -5.73 0.53
CA THR A 21 12.14 -5.07 1.54
C THR A 21 12.20 -5.92 2.82
N PRO A 22 13.40 -6.28 3.32
CA PRO A 22 13.54 -6.97 4.60
C PRO A 22 13.06 -6.11 5.77
N ALA A 23 12.63 -6.75 6.85
CA ALA A 23 12.24 -6.08 8.09
C ALA A 23 13.35 -5.12 8.56
N SER A 24 13.07 -3.82 8.47
CA SER A 24 14.04 -2.75 8.67
C SER A 24 13.31 -1.44 8.93
N LYS A 25 14.03 -0.43 9.42
CA LYS A 25 13.48 0.92 9.59
C LYS A 25 12.95 1.50 8.28
N GLU A 26 13.56 1.12 7.15
CA GLU A 26 13.13 1.54 5.81
C GLU A 26 11.80 0.89 5.43
N LYS A 27 11.64 -0.41 5.70
CA LYS A 27 10.37 -1.13 5.51
C LYS A 27 9.25 -0.49 6.32
N HIS A 28 9.51 -0.18 7.59
CA HIS A 28 8.53 0.48 8.45
C HIS A 28 8.10 1.85 7.91
N ALA A 29 9.04 2.67 7.45
CA ALA A 29 8.74 3.96 6.85
C ALA A 29 7.94 3.83 5.54
N LEU A 30 8.23 2.82 4.73
CA LEU A 30 7.46 2.48 3.53
C LEU A 30 6.04 2.03 3.87
N ALA A 31 5.86 1.21 4.91
CA ALA A 31 4.55 0.74 5.37
C ALA A 31 3.69 1.91 5.89
N GLN A 32 4.27 2.80 6.68
CA GLN A 32 3.60 4.03 7.11
C GLN A 32 3.18 4.91 5.93
N LYS A 33 4.05 5.06 4.93
CA LYS A 33 3.75 5.83 3.72
C LYS A 33 2.62 5.18 2.92
N ALA A 34 2.66 3.87 2.72
CA ALA A 34 1.60 3.12 2.04
C ALA A 34 0.27 3.25 2.80
N SER A 35 0.28 3.16 4.13
CA SER A 35 -0.91 3.36 4.96
C SER A 35 -1.51 4.75 4.79
N GLY A 36 -0.69 5.80 4.83
CA GLY A 36 -1.16 7.18 4.64
C GLY A 36 -1.72 7.44 3.24
N LEU A 37 -1.09 6.86 2.20
CA LEU A 37 -1.59 6.94 0.83
C LEU A 37 -2.92 6.20 0.69
N HIS A 38 -3.03 4.99 1.22
CA HIS A 38 -4.27 4.23 1.22
C HIS A 38 -5.39 5.00 1.92
N GLN A 39 -5.13 5.56 3.10
CA GLN A 39 -6.10 6.39 3.82
C GLN A 39 -6.55 7.62 3.01
N THR A 40 -5.64 8.23 2.26
CA THR A 40 -5.98 9.38 1.39
C THR A 40 -6.90 8.97 0.24
N ILE A 41 -6.73 7.74 -0.29
CA ILE A 41 -7.47 7.24 -1.45
C ILE A 41 -8.83 6.65 -1.04
N THR A 42 -8.87 5.87 0.05
CA THR A 42 -10.02 5.05 0.43
C THR A 42 -10.73 5.57 1.68
N GLY A 43 -10.11 6.48 2.44
CA GLY A 43 -10.59 6.90 3.76
C GLY A 43 -10.19 5.96 4.89
N HIS A 44 -9.56 4.82 4.59
CA HIS A 44 -9.19 3.79 5.56
C HIS A 44 -7.68 3.56 5.59
N PRO A 45 -7.02 3.48 6.75
CA PRO A 45 -5.61 3.14 6.82
C PRO A 45 -5.38 1.68 6.39
N MET A 46 -4.29 1.44 5.68
CA MET A 46 -3.84 0.09 5.36
C MET A 46 -3.22 -0.57 6.59
N GLN A 47 -3.47 -1.86 6.78
CA GLN A 47 -2.94 -2.62 7.92
C GLN A 47 -1.69 -3.42 7.55
N PHE A 48 -0.75 -3.47 8.48
CA PHE A 48 0.51 -4.20 8.35
C PHE A 48 0.71 -5.10 9.57
N ASP A 49 1.38 -6.23 9.38
CA ASP A 49 1.76 -7.13 10.46
C ASP A 49 2.98 -6.61 11.24
N LYS A 50 3.44 -7.39 12.22
CA LYS A 50 4.61 -7.06 13.06
C LYS A 50 5.93 -6.94 12.30
N ASP A 51 6.00 -7.48 11.09
CA ASP A 51 7.17 -7.50 10.21
C ASP A 51 7.01 -6.49 9.05
N ASP A 52 6.06 -5.57 9.19
CA ASP A 52 5.67 -4.56 8.20
C ASP A 52 5.24 -5.18 6.85
N ASN A 53 4.76 -6.43 6.84
CA ASN A 53 4.11 -7.01 5.66
C ASN A 53 2.65 -6.57 5.60
N LEU A 54 2.17 -6.32 4.38
CA LEU A 54 0.78 -5.95 4.16
C LEU A 54 -0.15 -7.09 4.60
N ILE A 55 -1.13 -6.75 5.44
CA ILE A 55 -2.23 -7.67 5.76
C ILE A 55 -3.18 -7.65 4.55
N THR A 56 -3.15 -8.73 3.78
CA THR A 56 -3.97 -8.91 2.56
C THR A 56 -5.32 -9.56 2.84
N SER A 57 -5.64 -9.81 4.11
CA SER A 57 -6.90 -10.42 4.54
C SER A 57 -7.75 -9.43 5.34
N GLY A 58 -9.05 -9.36 5.04
CA GLY A 58 -10.01 -8.57 5.80
C GLY A 58 -10.64 -7.43 5.00
N PRO A 59 -11.67 -6.76 5.55
CA PRO A 59 -12.44 -5.75 4.83
C PRO A 59 -11.61 -4.57 4.30
N GLU A 60 -10.53 -4.21 5.00
CA GLU A 60 -9.63 -3.13 4.62
C GLU A 60 -8.70 -3.54 3.46
N ALA A 61 -8.32 -4.82 3.39
CA ALA A 61 -7.56 -5.35 2.26
C ALA A 61 -8.42 -5.42 0.99
N ASP A 62 -9.72 -5.72 1.14
CA ASP A 62 -10.71 -5.69 0.04
C ASP A 62 -10.97 -4.29 -0.53
N GLN A 63 -10.53 -3.25 0.18
CA GLN A 63 -10.61 -1.87 -0.27
C GLN A 63 -9.30 -1.37 -0.87
N CYS A 64 -8.23 -2.16 -0.81
CA CYS A 64 -6.93 -1.76 -1.27
C CYS A 64 -6.83 -1.83 -2.80
N PRO A 65 -6.78 -0.68 -3.51
CA PRO A 65 -6.71 -0.69 -4.96
C PRO A 65 -5.41 -1.34 -5.48
N ALA A 66 -4.34 -1.38 -4.67
CA ALA A 66 -3.09 -2.04 -5.00
C ALA A 66 -3.14 -3.58 -4.90
N LEU A 67 -4.07 -4.14 -4.11
CA LEU A 67 -4.25 -5.59 -3.99
C LEU A 67 -5.20 -6.17 -5.04
N HIS A 68 -5.97 -5.32 -5.73
CA HIS A 68 -6.99 -5.73 -6.69
C HIS A 68 -6.58 -5.48 -8.15
N HIS A 69 -5.29 -5.55 -8.45
CA HIS A 69 -4.74 -5.33 -9.79
C HIS A 69 -5.23 -6.35 -10.87
N ASP A 70 -6.03 -7.35 -10.48
CA ASP A 70 -6.51 -8.46 -11.32
C ASP A 70 -8.04 -8.49 -11.58
N LYS A 71 -8.76 -7.35 -11.45
CA LYS A 71 -10.19 -7.28 -11.86
C LYS A 71 -10.47 -6.34 -13.03
N LEU A 72 -9.51 -6.22 -13.94
CA LEU A 72 -9.71 -5.65 -15.28
C LEU A 72 -9.56 -6.79 -16.31
N GLU A 73 -10.47 -7.77 -16.25
CA GLU A 73 -10.84 -8.60 -17.41
C GLU A 73 -12.32 -8.39 -17.71
#